data_AF-A0A3C1K5E3-F1
#
_entry.id   AF-A0A3C1K5E3-F1
#
_cell.length_a   1.000
_cell.length_b   1.000
_cell.length_c   1.000
_cell.angle_alpha   90.00
_cell.angle_beta   90.00
_cell.angle_gamma   90.00
#
_symmetry.space_group_name_H-M   'P 1'
#
loop_
_entity.id
_entity.type
_entity.pdbx_description
1 polymer ?
#
loop_
_entity_poly.entity_id
_entity_poly.type
_entity_poly.pdbx_seq_one_letter_code
_entity_poly.pdbx_strand_id
1 'polypeptide(L)'
;MDNPASVRLSDYENGEPVYDKPVIYLYPTEPTEVDVKLDFVGTLTVTIPEYNDGWKVTAYPDGTLVDENGTEYPYLFWEGKPDNPVKITEGFCVAGNETEIFLRKLLPYLGLIETEYEEFIDFWVPRMEGNVYNLIQFQTEIYTDNAILKINPEPDSILRVFMSFTAVDEYTKIPTQTLETFKRFGFTVIEWGGCEING
;
A
#
# COMPACT_ATOMS: atom_id res chain seq x y z
N MET A 1 3.00 18.93 12.03
CA MET A 1 1.80 18.75 11.20
C MET A 1 1.28 17.36 11.52
N ASP A 2 0.03 17.23 11.94
CA ASP A 2 -0.56 15.92 12.20
C ASP A 2 -0.53 15.09 10.92
N ASN A 3 -0.11 13.83 11.01
CA ASN A 3 -0.08 12.91 9.87
C ASN A 3 -1.53 12.69 9.42
N PRO A 4 -1.95 13.13 8.22
CA PRO A 4 -3.32 12.94 7.76
C PRO A 4 -3.67 11.44 7.62
N ALA A 5 -2.68 10.55 7.52
CA ALA A 5 -2.88 9.09 7.53
C ALA A 5 -3.14 8.49 8.92
N SER A 6 -3.18 9.28 9.99
CA SER A 6 -3.42 8.79 11.37
C SER A 6 -4.90 8.79 11.77
N VAL A 7 -5.79 9.42 10.99
CA VAL A 7 -7.17 9.65 11.40
C VAL A 7 -8.15 9.36 10.26
N ARG A 8 -8.75 8.17 10.36
CA ARG A 8 -10.05 7.68 9.79
C ARG A 8 -9.96 6.75 8.60
N LEU A 9 -10.71 5.65 8.71
CA LEU A 9 -11.71 5.35 7.68
C LEU A 9 -13.04 5.83 8.24
N SER A 10 -13.58 6.84 7.59
CA SER A 10 -14.89 7.43 7.85
C SER A 10 -16.00 6.39 7.73
N ASP A 11 -17.07 6.63 8.48
CA ASP A 11 -18.41 6.03 8.43
C ASP A 11 -18.92 5.72 6.99
N TYR A 12 -18.49 4.61 6.39
CA TYR A 12 -19.00 4.19 5.08
C TYR A 12 -20.09 3.14 5.24
N GLU A 13 -21.34 3.59 5.07
CA GLU A 13 -22.58 2.86 5.38
C GLU A 13 -22.87 1.58 4.57
N ASN A 14 -22.02 1.13 3.63
CA ASN A 14 -22.38 0.09 2.66
C ASN A 14 -21.45 -1.13 2.52
N GLY A 15 -20.39 -1.28 3.33
CA GLY A 15 -19.59 -2.51 3.34
C GLY A 15 -18.80 -2.82 2.05
N GLU A 16 -18.64 -1.86 1.13
CA GLU A 16 -17.79 -2.04 -0.05
C GLU A 16 -16.29 -1.90 0.31
N PRO A 17 -15.39 -2.72 -0.26
CA PRO A 17 -13.95 -2.60 0.00
C PRO A 17 -13.42 -1.24 -0.45
N VAL A 18 -12.67 -0.57 0.42
CA VAL A 18 -11.94 0.65 0.11
C VAL A 18 -10.44 0.30 0.03
N TYR A 19 -9.75 0.84 -0.97
CA TYR A 19 -8.29 0.74 -1.05
C TYR A 19 -7.71 1.84 -0.18
N ASP A 20 -7.11 1.41 0.94
CA ASP A 20 -6.72 2.29 2.03
C ASP A 20 -5.22 2.38 2.18
N LYS A 21 -4.76 3.63 2.28
CA LYS A 21 -3.36 3.98 2.46
C LYS A 21 -2.39 3.32 1.46
N PRO A 22 -2.67 3.26 0.14
CA PRO A 22 -1.58 3.31 -0.81
C PRO A 22 -0.68 4.53 -0.58
N VAL A 23 0.52 4.27 -0.07
CA VAL A 23 1.60 5.26 0.03
C VAL A 23 2.72 4.89 -0.92
N ILE A 24 3.21 5.88 -1.67
CA ILE A 24 4.23 5.72 -2.71
C ILE A 24 5.47 6.52 -2.28
N TYR A 25 6.55 5.79 -2.01
CA TYR A 25 7.88 6.33 -1.73
C TYR A 25 8.71 6.35 -3.02
N LEU A 26 9.44 7.44 -3.23
CA LEU A 26 10.33 7.63 -4.38
C LEU A 26 11.77 7.77 -3.88
N TYR A 27 12.65 6.86 -4.29
CA TYR A 27 14.06 6.84 -3.88
C TYR A 27 14.98 6.95 -5.10
N PRO A 28 15.13 8.14 -5.70
CA PRO A 28 16.09 8.34 -6.79
C PRO A 28 17.53 8.30 -6.27
N THR A 29 18.52 8.14 -7.17
CA THR A 29 19.94 8.13 -6.78
C THR A 29 20.52 9.53 -6.55
N GLU A 30 19.85 10.56 -7.05
CA GLU A 30 20.14 11.98 -6.85
C GLU A 30 18.82 12.79 -6.85
N PRO A 31 18.78 14.04 -6.37
CA PRO A 31 17.57 14.84 -6.42
C PRO A 31 17.00 14.92 -7.84
N THR A 32 15.76 14.47 -8.02
CA THR A 32 15.16 14.25 -9.34
C THR A 32 13.73 14.80 -9.38
N GLU A 33 13.39 15.55 -10.43
CA GLU A 33 11.97 15.86 -10.71
C GLU A 33 11.28 14.58 -11.21
N VAL A 34 10.19 14.20 -10.55
CA VAL A 34 9.41 13.00 -10.86
C VAL A 34 7.95 13.37 -11.09
N ASP A 35 7.43 12.94 -12.23
CA ASP A 35 6.00 12.94 -12.55
C ASP A 35 5.43 11.54 -12.24
N VAL A 36 4.37 11.48 -11.43
CA VAL A 36 3.64 10.24 -11.11
C VAL A 36 2.19 10.40 -11.52
N LYS A 37 1.70 9.51 -12.39
CA LYS A 37 0.28 9.40 -12.74
C LYS A 37 -0.28 8.06 -12.29
N LEU A 38 -1.44 8.11 -11.66
CA LEU A 38 -2.25 6.96 -11.27
C LEU A 38 -3.49 6.89 -12.17
N ASP A 39 -3.58 5.80 -12.92
CA ASP A 39 -4.72 5.45 -13.76
C ASP A 39 -5.50 4.36 -13.02
N PHE A 40 -6.47 4.81 -12.20
CA PHE A 40 -7.23 3.97 -11.29
C PHE A 40 -8.62 3.65 -11.87
N VAL A 41 -8.93 2.36 -11.99
CA VAL A 41 -10.24 1.83 -12.37
C VAL A 41 -11.16 1.86 -11.15
N GLY A 42 -11.64 3.06 -10.86
CA GLY A 42 -12.48 3.36 -9.70
C GLY A 42 -12.56 4.85 -9.45
N THR A 43 -12.87 5.23 -8.23
CA THR A 43 -12.96 6.63 -7.80
C THR A 43 -11.94 6.92 -6.71
N LEU A 44 -11.04 7.88 -6.94
CA LEU A 44 -10.15 8.41 -5.91
C LEU A 44 -10.96 9.23 -4.90
N THR A 45 -10.75 8.98 -3.61
CA THR A 45 -11.48 9.64 -2.51
C THR A 45 -10.61 10.65 -1.78
N VAL A 46 -9.33 10.32 -1.58
CA VAL A 46 -8.35 11.20 -0.93
C VAL A 46 -7.03 11.06 -1.67
N THR A 47 -6.32 12.18 -1.82
CA THR A 47 -4.97 12.21 -2.40
C THR A 47 -4.15 13.26 -1.70
N ILE A 48 -2.90 12.95 -1.36
CA ILE A 48 -1.96 13.89 -0.72
C ILE A 48 -0.59 13.70 -1.38
N PRO A 49 0.01 14.72 -2.01
CA PRO A 49 -0.55 16.04 -2.32
C PRO A 49 -1.85 15.97 -3.14
N GLU A 50 -2.53 17.11 -3.33
CA GLU A 50 -3.74 17.16 -4.18
C GLU A 50 -3.45 16.63 -5.59
N TYR A 51 -4.30 15.72 -6.08
CA TYR A 51 -4.10 15.06 -7.36
C TYR A 51 -4.67 15.88 -8.51
N ASN A 52 -3.79 16.55 -9.25
CA ASN A 52 -4.14 17.45 -10.35
C ASN A 52 -3.76 16.83 -11.71
N ASP A 53 -4.37 15.68 -12.05
CA ASP A 53 -3.99 14.84 -13.22
C ASP A 53 -2.57 14.23 -13.13
N GLY A 54 -2.09 14.09 -11.90
CA GLY A 54 -0.76 13.59 -11.57
C GLY A 54 -0.16 14.33 -10.38
N TRP A 55 0.87 13.74 -9.79
CA TRP A 55 1.77 14.43 -8.88
C TRP A 55 3.05 14.81 -9.61
N LYS A 56 3.51 16.02 -9.37
CA LYS A 56 4.84 16.48 -9.79
C LYS A 56 5.61 16.92 -8.55
N VAL A 57 6.71 16.23 -8.26
CA VAL A 57 7.52 16.48 -7.06
C VAL A 57 9.01 16.42 -7.40
N THR A 58 9.83 17.11 -6.61
CA THR A 58 11.27 16.79 -6.53
C THR A 58 11.45 15.72 -5.46
N ALA A 59 11.90 14.54 -5.86
CA ALA A 59 12.22 13.43 -4.95
C ALA A 59 13.70 13.44 -4.60
N TYR A 60 14.02 13.17 -3.33
CA TYR A 60 15.37 13.11 -2.80
C TYR A 60 15.76 11.66 -2.44
N PRO A 61 17.06 11.31 -2.44
CA PRO A 61 17.50 9.94 -2.15
C PRO A 61 17.10 9.40 -0.77
N ASP A 62 16.77 10.27 0.18
CA ASP A 62 16.30 9.88 1.52
C ASP A 62 14.78 9.61 1.57
N GLY A 63 14.07 9.76 0.45
CA GLY A 63 12.62 9.58 0.33
C GLY A 63 11.81 10.87 0.51
N THR A 64 12.45 11.99 0.86
CA THR A 64 11.75 13.28 0.98
C THR A 64 11.23 13.72 -0.39
N LEU A 65 9.98 14.17 -0.44
CA LEU A 65 9.36 14.75 -1.62
C LEU A 65 9.08 16.23 -1.39
N VAL A 66 9.32 17.07 -2.38
CA VAL A 66 9.00 18.50 -2.33
C VAL A 66 8.12 18.87 -3.52
N ASP A 67 6.96 19.46 -3.26
CA ASP A 67 6.07 19.95 -4.34
C ASP A 67 6.57 21.28 -4.94
N GLU A 68 5.87 21.79 -5.96
CA GLU A 68 6.23 23.07 -6.61
C GLU A 68 6.12 24.29 -5.67
N ASN A 69 5.39 24.17 -4.57
CA ASN A 69 5.22 25.23 -3.57
C ASN A 69 6.30 25.17 -2.48
N GLY A 70 7.19 24.18 -2.50
CA GLY A 70 8.22 23.96 -1.48
C GLY A 70 7.71 23.22 -0.24
N THR A 71 6.54 22.57 -0.32
CA THR A 71 5.98 21.76 0.77
C THR A 71 6.61 20.38 0.76
N GLU A 72 7.11 19.95 1.93
CA GLU A 72 7.70 18.63 2.11
C GLU A 72 6.64 17.56 2.43
N TYR A 73 6.79 16.39 1.80
CA TYR A 73 5.98 15.20 2.02
C TYR A 73 6.87 13.97 2.19
N PRO A 74 6.51 13.02 3.07
CA PRO A 74 7.25 11.77 3.23
C PRO A 74 6.96 10.73 2.12
N TYR A 75 5.85 10.90 1.40
CA TYR A 75 5.36 10.02 0.34
C TYR A 75 4.20 10.68 -0.40
N LEU A 76 3.84 10.12 -1.57
CA LEU A 76 2.54 10.37 -2.18
C LEU A 76 1.52 9.40 -1.57
N PHE A 77 0.29 9.83 -1.38
CA PHE A 77 -0.76 9.06 -0.73
C PHE A 77 -2.04 9.13 -1.56
N TRP A 78 -2.74 8.00 -1.64
CA TRP A 78 -4.10 7.98 -2.17
C TRP A 78 -4.99 6.98 -1.44
N GLU A 79 -6.30 7.21 -1.53
CA GLU A 79 -7.37 6.27 -1.19
C GLU A 79 -8.36 6.22 -2.35
N GLY A 80 -9.03 5.08 -2.51
CA GLY A 80 -10.02 4.97 -3.57
C GLY A 80 -10.98 3.81 -3.42
N LYS A 81 -12.10 3.91 -4.13
CA LYS A 81 -13.10 2.86 -4.27
C LYS A 81 -12.93 2.18 -5.61
N PRO A 82 -12.50 0.91 -5.66
CA PRO A 82 -12.32 0.18 -6.91
C PRO A 82 -13.69 -0.20 -7.51
N ASP A 83 -13.82 -0.13 -8.83
CA ASP A 83 -15.00 -0.68 -9.51
C ASP A 83 -15.01 -2.22 -9.45
N ASN A 84 -13.82 -2.82 -9.45
CA ASN A 84 -13.58 -4.26 -9.38
C ASN A 84 -12.67 -4.59 -8.18
N PRO A 85 -13.23 -4.78 -6.97
CA PRO A 85 -12.42 -5.06 -5.79
C PRO A 85 -11.72 -6.41 -5.90
N VAL A 86 -10.56 -6.50 -5.23
CA VAL A 86 -9.79 -7.74 -5.11
C VAL A 86 -10.54 -8.78 -4.27
N LYS A 87 -10.17 -10.05 -4.45
CA LYS A 87 -10.69 -11.17 -3.67
C LYS A 87 -9.54 -12.01 -3.13
N ILE A 88 -9.81 -12.73 -2.06
CA ILE A 88 -8.87 -13.71 -1.50
C ILE A 88 -9.17 -15.08 -2.10
N THR A 89 -8.22 -15.62 -2.86
CA THR A 89 -8.28 -16.94 -3.49
C THR A 89 -7.10 -17.83 -3.09
N GLU A 90 -6.01 -17.23 -2.63
CA GLU A 90 -4.82 -17.88 -2.07
C GLU A 90 -4.23 -17.00 -0.96
N GLY A 91 -3.27 -17.51 -0.20
CA GLY A 91 -2.59 -16.73 0.83
C GLY A 91 -2.40 -17.50 2.12
N PHE A 92 -2.74 -16.83 3.22
CA PHE A 92 -2.41 -17.26 4.57
C PHE A 92 -3.63 -17.11 5.48
N CYS A 93 -3.79 -18.04 6.42
CA CYS A 93 -4.72 -17.90 7.54
C CYS A 93 -3.89 -17.75 8.81
N VAL A 94 -3.93 -16.57 9.42
CA VAL A 94 -3.06 -16.19 10.55
C VAL A 94 -3.92 -15.81 11.74
N ALA A 95 -3.60 -16.29 12.94
CA ALA A 95 -4.34 -15.88 14.14
C ALA A 95 -4.18 -14.37 14.38
N GLY A 96 -5.21 -13.68 14.88
CA GLY A 96 -5.13 -12.23 15.11
C GLY A 96 -3.92 -11.84 15.94
N ASN A 97 -3.74 -12.51 17.07
CA ASN A 97 -2.61 -12.29 18.00
C ASN A 97 -1.22 -12.68 17.43
N GLU A 98 -1.14 -13.37 16.29
CA GLU A 98 0.12 -13.71 15.60
C GLU A 98 0.37 -12.83 14.37
N THR A 99 -0.56 -11.95 14.01
CA THR A 99 -0.53 -11.18 12.77
C THR A 99 0.68 -10.25 12.69
N GLU A 100 1.04 -9.57 13.79
CA GLU A 100 2.23 -8.72 13.84
C GLU A 100 3.51 -9.52 13.57
N ILE A 101 3.67 -10.66 14.26
CA ILE A 101 4.85 -11.53 14.12
C ILE A 101 4.96 -12.04 12.67
N PHE A 102 3.83 -12.42 12.08
CA PHE A 102 3.76 -12.85 10.68
C PHE A 102 4.22 -11.74 9.72
N LEU A 103 3.67 -10.52 9.85
CA LEU A 103 3.99 -9.39 8.98
C LEU A 103 5.43 -8.91 9.15
N ARG A 104 5.94 -8.83 10.40
CA ARG A 104 7.35 -8.48 10.69
C ARG A 104 8.35 -9.42 10.03
N LYS A 105 7.98 -10.67 9.80
CA LYS A 105 8.82 -11.64 9.08
C LYS A 105 8.67 -11.51 7.56
N LEU A 106 7.45 -11.29 7.09
CA LEU A 106 7.12 -11.34 5.67
C LEU A 106 7.49 -10.05 4.92
N LEU A 107 7.21 -8.87 5.48
CA LEU A 107 7.42 -7.59 4.80
C LEU A 107 8.91 -7.34 4.45
N PRO A 108 9.88 -7.61 5.34
CA PRO A 108 11.30 -7.54 4.96
C PRO A 108 11.70 -8.56 3.90
N TYR A 109 11.09 -9.75 3.91
CA TYR A 109 11.32 -10.76 2.87
C TYR A 109 10.81 -10.31 1.49
N LEU A 110 9.70 -9.56 1.46
CA LEU A 110 9.17 -8.94 0.25
C LEU A 110 10.05 -7.79 -0.26
N GLY A 111 10.87 -7.19 0.61
CA GLY A 111 11.83 -6.14 0.26
C GLY A 111 11.53 -4.77 0.85
N LEU A 112 10.57 -4.66 1.79
CA LEU A 112 10.35 -3.42 2.56
C LEU A 112 11.49 -3.20 3.56
N ILE A 113 11.86 -1.93 3.77
CA ILE A 113 12.80 -1.54 4.82
C ILE A 113 12.07 -1.17 6.11
N GLU A 114 12.81 -1.00 7.21
CA GLU A 114 12.27 -0.75 8.56
C GLU A 114 11.21 0.35 8.61
N THR A 115 11.51 1.55 8.11
CA THR A 115 10.53 2.64 8.10
C THR A 115 9.23 2.27 7.38
N GLU A 116 9.31 1.62 6.23
CA GLU A 116 8.14 1.28 5.42
C GLU A 116 7.29 0.19 6.08
N TYR A 117 7.92 -0.89 6.59
CA TYR A 117 7.16 -1.98 7.19
C TYR A 117 6.63 -1.65 8.58
N GLU A 118 7.30 -0.79 9.36
CA GLU A 118 6.76 -0.31 10.64
C GLU A 118 5.52 0.54 10.39
N GLU A 119 5.54 1.46 9.42
CA GLU A 119 4.35 2.26 9.07
C GLU A 119 3.20 1.39 8.53
N PHE A 120 3.52 0.33 7.77
CA PHE A 120 2.55 -0.67 7.33
C PHE A 120 1.90 -1.38 8.54
N ILE A 121 2.72 -1.85 9.47
CA ILE A 121 2.29 -2.58 10.67
C ILE A 121 1.43 -1.69 11.57
N ASP A 122 1.89 -0.47 11.86
CA ASP A 122 1.19 0.51 12.68
C ASP A 122 -0.21 0.81 12.15
N PHE A 123 -0.38 0.78 10.82
CA PHE A 123 -1.68 0.99 10.21
C PHE A 123 -2.56 -0.27 10.21
N TRP A 124 -2.03 -1.41 9.76
CA TRP A 124 -2.86 -2.60 9.49
C TRP A 124 -3.06 -3.51 10.70
N VAL A 125 -2.05 -3.71 11.56
CA VAL A 125 -2.14 -4.66 12.69
C VAL A 125 -3.26 -4.34 13.67
N PRO A 126 -3.51 -3.07 14.09
CA PRO A 126 -4.61 -2.76 15.00
C PRO A 126 -6.00 -3.18 14.50
N ARG A 127 -6.17 -3.39 13.20
CA ARG A 127 -7.42 -3.84 12.56
C ARG A 127 -7.55 -5.37 12.50
N MET A 128 -6.44 -6.08 12.66
CA MET A 128 -6.36 -7.54 12.51
C MET A 128 -6.10 -8.27 13.83
N GLU A 129 -5.46 -7.62 14.80
CA GLU A 129 -4.99 -8.28 16.02
C GLU A 129 -6.11 -8.80 16.93
N GLY A 130 -7.30 -8.18 16.85
CA GLY A 130 -8.49 -8.57 17.60
C GLY A 130 -9.30 -9.72 16.97
N ASN A 131 -9.02 -10.09 15.72
CA ASN A 131 -9.76 -11.14 15.01
C ASN A 131 -9.34 -12.54 15.50
N VAL A 132 -10.23 -13.53 15.40
CA VAL A 132 -9.83 -14.92 15.71
C VAL A 132 -8.76 -15.38 14.73
N TYR A 133 -9.05 -15.25 13.44
CA TYR A 133 -8.09 -15.40 12.35
C TYR A 133 -8.31 -14.33 11.28
N ASN A 134 -7.26 -14.07 10.50
CA ASN A 134 -7.27 -13.26 9.30
C ASN A 134 -6.91 -14.14 8.11
N LEU A 135 -7.77 -14.18 7.10
CA LEU A 135 -7.38 -14.62 5.76
C LEU A 135 -6.69 -13.44 5.08
N ILE A 136 -5.45 -13.64 4.64
CA ILE A 136 -4.58 -12.59 4.09
C ILE A 136 -4.06 -13.02 2.72
N GLN A 137 -4.16 -12.14 1.73
CA GLN A 137 -3.51 -12.28 0.41
C GLN A 137 -2.77 -10.98 0.06
N PHE A 138 -1.57 -11.10 -0.52
CA PHE A 138 -0.84 -9.97 -1.10
C PHE A 138 -1.16 -9.88 -2.59
N GLN A 139 -1.94 -8.89 -3.00
CA GLN A 139 -2.51 -8.77 -4.34
C GLN A 139 -1.44 -8.39 -5.37
N THR A 140 -1.52 -9.00 -6.55
CA THR A 140 -0.62 -8.77 -7.69
C THR A 140 -1.39 -8.17 -8.87
N GLU A 141 -1.60 -8.92 -9.95
CA GLU A 141 -2.13 -8.44 -11.24
C GLU A 141 -3.46 -7.71 -11.09
N ILE A 142 -4.41 -8.25 -10.32
CA ILE A 142 -5.71 -7.59 -10.10
C ILE A 142 -5.54 -6.18 -9.53
N TYR A 143 -4.64 -5.98 -8.58
CA TYR A 143 -4.39 -4.65 -8.02
C TYR A 143 -3.64 -3.76 -9.01
N THR A 144 -2.55 -4.26 -9.60
CA THR A 144 -1.70 -3.45 -10.47
C THR A 144 -2.36 -3.06 -11.79
N ASP A 145 -3.28 -3.89 -12.29
CA ASP A 145 -4.06 -3.63 -13.51
C ASP A 145 -5.20 -2.63 -13.26
N ASN A 146 -5.75 -2.60 -12.03
CA ASN A 146 -6.76 -1.62 -11.63
C ASN A 146 -6.16 -0.29 -11.16
N ALA A 147 -4.89 -0.25 -10.76
CA ALA A 147 -4.21 0.94 -10.28
C ALA A 147 -2.88 1.12 -11.00
N ILE A 148 -2.90 1.50 -12.27
CA ILE A 148 -1.69 1.56 -13.10
C ILE A 148 -0.89 2.82 -12.75
N LEU A 149 0.36 2.64 -12.33
CA LEU A 149 1.31 3.73 -12.09
C LEU A 149 2.15 4.00 -13.34
N LYS A 150 2.17 5.25 -13.79
CA LYS A 150 3.04 5.75 -14.85
C LYS A 150 3.98 6.78 -14.22
N ILE A 151 5.27 6.49 -14.19
CA ILE A 151 6.28 7.30 -13.50
C ILE A 151 7.35 7.75 -14.51
N ASN A 152 7.70 9.03 -14.46
CA ASN A 152 8.75 9.63 -15.28
C ASN A 152 9.71 10.45 -14.41
N PRO A 153 11.03 10.22 -14.45
CA PRO A 153 11.72 9.18 -15.22
C PRO A 153 11.30 7.77 -14.81
N GLU A 154 11.47 6.79 -15.70
CA GLU A 154 11.12 5.40 -15.41
C GLU A 154 12.00 4.88 -14.25
N PRO A 155 11.39 4.29 -13.19
CA PRO A 155 12.17 3.74 -12.10
C PRO A 155 12.88 2.46 -12.55
N ASP A 156 14.10 2.28 -12.07
CA ASP A 156 14.89 1.07 -12.30
C ASP A 156 14.26 -0.14 -11.59
N SER A 157 13.63 0.07 -10.43
CA SER A 157 12.98 -1.00 -9.68
C SER A 157 11.70 -0.50 -9.00
N ILE A 158 10.63 -1.30 -9.07
CA ILE A 158 9.34 -1.00 -8.44
C ILE A 158 8.81 -2.19 -7.65
N LEU A 159 8.46 -1.96 -6.39
CA LEU A 159 7.77 -2.91 -5.52
C LEU A 159 6.42 -2.35 -5.13
N ARG A 160 5.35 -3.14 -5.28
CA ARG A 160 3.99 -2.79 -4.88
C ARG A 160 3.45 -3.89 -3.99
N VAL A 161 3.25 -3.59 -2.70
CA VAL A 161 2.75 -4.54 -1.70
C VAL A 161 1.34 -4.11 -1.28
N PHE A 162 0.33 -4.76 -1.86
CA PHE A 162 -1.06 -4.48 -1.54
C PHE A 162 -1.69 -5.64 -0.78
N MET A 163 -1.99 -5.48 0.51
CA MET A 163 -2.53 -6.55 1.34
C MET A 163 -4.06 -6.47 1.41
N SER A 164 -4.74 -7.54 1.03
CA SER A 164 -6.16 -7.71 1.35
C SER A 164 -6.34 -8.67 2.51
N PHE A 165 -7.23 -8.38 3.45
CA PHE A 165 -7.60 -9.34 4.49
C PHE A 165 -9.11 -9.42 4.72
N THR A 166 -9.56 -10.52 5.33
CA THR A 166 -10.92 -10.65 5.88
C THR A 166 -10.87 -11.46 7.18
N ALA A 167 -11.68 -11.08 8.16
CA ALA A 167 -11.77 -11.77 9.44
C ALA A 167 -12.53 -13.10 9.29
N VAL A 168 -12.06 -14.16 9.94
CA VAL A 168 -12.75 -15.45 10.01
C VAL A 168 -12.72 -16.02 11.43
N ASP A 169 -13.81 -16.68 11.83
CA ASP A 169 -13.98 -17.22 13.19
C ASP A 169 -13.25 -18.56 13.41
N GLU A 170 -12.75 -19.18 12.35
CA GLU A 170 -12.03 -20.45 12.41
C GLU A 170 -10.90 -20.52 11.38
N TYR A 171 -9.89 -21.34 11.69
CA TYR A 171 -8.78 -21.57 10.77
C TYR A 171 -9.30 -22.11 9.44
N THR A 172 -9.03 -21.37 8.37
CA THR A 172 -9.47 -21.72 7.01
C THR A 172 -8.26 -22.11 6.18
N LYS A 173 -8.23 -23.36 5.70
CA LYS A 173 -7.19 -23.82 4.78
C LYS A 173 -7.43 -23.24 3.39
N ILE A 174 -6.48 -22.46 2.90
CA ILE A 174 -6.48 -21.85 1.57
C ILE A 174 -5.19 -22.24 0.81
N PRO A 175 -5.17 -22.28 -0.54
CA PRO A 175 -3.93 -22.44 -1.28
C PRO A 175 -2.89 -21.43 -0.81
N THR A 176 -1.66 -21.88 -0.56
CA THR A 176 -0.59 -21.00 -0.10
C THR A 176 -0.08 -20.15 -1.25
N GLN A 177 -0.11 -18.83 -1.06
CA GLN A 177 0.47 -17.91 -2.01
C GLN A 177 1.99 -18.05 -2.04
N THR A 178 2.56 -18.08 -3.25
CA THR A 178 4.00 -17.99 -3.45
C THR A 178 4.39 -16.53 -3.64
N LEU A 179 5.40 -16.07 -2.89
CA LEU A 179 5.87 -14.70 -2.91
C LEU A 179 7.34 -14.68 -3.30
N GLU A 180 7.75 -13.65 -4.02
CA GLU A 180 9.12 -13.46 -4.47
C GLU A 180 9.79 -12.29 -3.72
N THR A 181 11.09 -12.40 -3.49
CA THR A 181 11.87 -11.31 -2.90
C THR A 181 12.21 -10.27 -3.95
N PHE A 182 11.88 -9.01 -3.66
CA PHE A 182 12.29 -7.86 -4.46
C PHE A 182 13.74 -7.44 -4.18
N LYS A 183 14.41 -6.89 -5.21
CA LYS A 183 15.74 -6.29 -5.08
C LYS A 183 15.71 -4.84 -5.51
N ARG A 184 16.10 -3.95 -4.61
CA ARG A 184 16.26 -2.52 -4.89
C ARG A 184 17.51 -2.27 -5.70
N PHE A 185 17.40 -1.48 -6.76
CA PHE A 185 18.53 -0.94 -7.51
C PHE A 185 18.12 0.33 -8.25
N GLY A 186 19.07 1.24 -8.43
CA GLY A 186 18.84 2.52 -9.12
C GLY A 186 17.73 3.35 -8.49
N PHE A 187 16.99 4.09 -9.30
CA PHE A 187 15.76 4.76 -8.88
C PHE A 187 14.72 3.71 -8.47
N THR A 188 14.45 3.64 -7.17
CA THR A 188 13.53 2.66 -6.58
C THR A 188 12.21 3.32 -6.20
N VAL A 189 11.09 2.69 -6.56
CA VAL A 189 9.75 3.09 -6.13
C VAL A 189 9.14 1.98 -5.28
N ILE A 190 8.62 2.35 -4.12
CA ILE A 190 7.92 1.43 -3.22
C ILE A 190 6.51 1.94 -3.02
N GLU A 191 5.52 1.11 -3.29
CA GLU A 191 4.15 1.33 -2.86
C GLU A 191 3.74 0.24 -1.88
N TRP A 192 3.10 0.62 -0.78
CA TRP A 192 2.34 -0.33 0.01
C TRP A 192 0.97 0.23 0.36
N GLY A 193 0.00 -0.66 0.51
CA GLY A 193 -1.39 -0.34 0.84
C GLY A 193 -2.18 -1.60 1.14
N GLY A 194 -3.50 -1.50 1.19
CA GLY A 194 -4.34 -2.67 1.38
C GLY A 194 -5.83 -2.38 1.42
N CYS A 195 -6.61 -3.41 1.74
CA CYS A 195 -8.04 -3.28 1.96
C CYS A 195 -8.55 -4.37 2.93
N GLU A 196 -9.55 -4.03 3.73
CA GLU A 196 -10.40 -5.01 4.38
C GLU A 196 -11.54 -5.42 3.42
N ILE A 197 -11.70 -6.72 3.21
CA ILE A 197 -12.83 -7.27 2.45
C ILE A 197 -13.94 -7.59 3.45
N ASN A 198 -14.93 -6.72 3.52
CA ASN A 198 -16.14 -6.97 4.28
C ASN A 198 -16.97 -8.05 3.56
N GLY A 199 -17.36 -9.09 4.30
CA GLY A 199 -18.20 -10.20 3.84
C GLY A 199 -19.69 -9.95 3.98
#